data_AF-A0A9X2WIA3-F1
#
_entry.id   AF-A0A9X2WIA3-F1
#
_cell.length_a   1.000
_cell.length_b   1.000
_cell.length_c   1.000
_cell.angle_alpha   90.00
_cell.angle_beta   90.00
_cell.angle_gamma   90.00
#
_symmetry.space_group_name_H-M   'P 1'
#
loop_
_entity.id
_entity.type
_entity.pdbx_description
1 polymer ?
#
loop_
_entity_poly.entity_id
_entity_poly.type
_entity_poly.pdbx_seq_one_letter_code
_entity_poly.pdbx_strand_id
1 'polypeptide(L)'
;MEHAFYVRMTTAGKGDSGTDYRIHFTLHGLNSKGKMISSPSFEILSCRGLKDNNSVASPHSDPFAAKEIPVMVEDLVSPTSITISCLHSDAYRPCVVVLRSGKDSWVFPNYSNAATEKEHGVNKPITIPVLDFQQQDWDESHLICPTPTSINDNLLDSQPVLICHKRLPDLNNSKYRTLKVSAFYKLIYSGTAIKGSPIDRTIEVSAGVENEISVTEQVSASLGVEASFLSIGAEISKETTHTQKIASHTTVTQKLTGSTDDSPIRIAWWQKVYRYEVQGINKNWGSSAIFDDPQDSNIIKTWYQEPVE
;
A
#
# COMPACT_ATOMS: atom_id res chain seq x y z
N MET A 1 1.96 -30.83 15.66
CA MET A 1 1.14 -31.53 14.64
C MET A 1 1.62 -31.03 13.30
N GLU A 2 1.95 -31.91 12.36
CA GLU A 2 2.41 -31.46 11.03
C GLU A 2 1.23 -30.97 10.20
N HIS A 3 1.34 -29.76 9.65
CA HIS A 3 0.39 -29.22 8.70
C HIS A 3 0.92 -29.45 7.28
N ALA A 4 0.13 -30.15 6.47
CA ALA A 4 0.40 -30.28 5.05
C ALA A 4 0.00 -28.98 4.35
N PHE A 5 0.98 -28.31 3.78
CA PHE A 5 0.77 -27.16 2.92
C PHE A 5 1.09 -27.51 1.47
N TYR A 6 0.40 -26.84 0.55
CA TYR A 6 0.64 -26.93 -0.88
C TYR A 6 1.04 -25.55 -1.40
N VAL A 7 2.26 -25.44 -1.92
CA VAL A 7 2.84 -24.19 -2.39
C VAL A 7 2.77 -24.12 -3.91
N ARG A 8 2.38 -22.96 -4.43
CA ARG A 8 2.46 -22.62 -5.85
C ARG A 8 3.10 -21.25 -6.02
N MET A 9 4.09 -21.15 -6.90
CA MET A 9 4.75 -19.89 -7.22
C MET A 9 4.54 -19.52 -8.69
N THR A 10 4.18 -18.26 -8.93
CA THR A 10 4.13 -17.65 -10.27
C THR A 10 5.25 -16.63 -10.33
N THR A 11 6.00 -16.59 -11.44
CA THR A 11 7.12 -15.65 -11.66
C THR A 11 6.69 -14.50 -12.57
N ALA A 12 7.36 -13.35 -12.45
CA ALA A 12 7.25 -12.23 -13.38
C ALA A 12 8.36 -12.33 -14.43
N GLY A 13 8.02 -12.23 -15.73
CA GLY A 13 9.00 -12.21 -16.83
C GLY A 13 9.48 -13.58 -17.29
N LYS A 14 9.88 -13.68 -18.56
CA LYS A 14 10.29 -14.93 -19.23
C LYS A 14 11.52 -15.54 -18.53
N GLY A 15 11.30 -16.53 -17.66
CA GLY A 15 12.35 -17.47 -17.24
C GLY A 15 12.70 -18.45 -18.35
N ASP A 16 12.89 -17.94 -19.57
CA ASP A 16 12.96 -18.68 -20.84
C ASP A 16 14.42 -19.04 -21.19
N SER A 17 15.30 -19.12 -20.19
CA SER A 17 16.71 -19.47 -20.38
C SER A 17 16.97 -20.97 -20.28
N GLY A 18 15.93 -21.80 -20.07
CA GLY A 18 16.09 -23.26 -19.93
C GLY A 18 17.01 -23.66 -18.77
N THR A 19 17.19 -22.77 -17.78
CA THR A 19 18.19 -22.92 -16.71
C THR A 19 17.52 -23.31 -15.40
N ASP A 20 18.15 -24.24 -14.69
CA ASP A 20 17.63 -24.80 -13.44
C ASP A 20 17.69 -23.76 -12.31
N TYR A 21 16.62 -22.99 -12.13
CA TYR A 21 16.43 -22.19 -10.92
C TYR A 21 16.37 -23.12 -9.70
N ARG A 22 17.23 -22.87 -8.72
CA ARG A 22 17.15 -23.48 -7.39
C ARG A 22 16.63 -22.43 -6.42
N ILE A 23 15.32 -22.49 -6.19
CA ILE A 23 14.60 -21.55 -5.34
C ILE A 23 14.49 -22.16 -3.96
N HIS A 24 14.90 -21.40 -2.95
CA HIS A 24 14.68 -21.74 -1.56
C HIS A 24 13.62 -20.82 -0.99
N PHE A 25 12.74 -21.37 -0.15
CA PHE A 25 11.78 -20.54 0.56
C PHE A 25 11.56 -20.99 1.99
N THR A 26 11.25 -20.02 2.84
CA THR A 26 10.93 -20.20 4.25
C THR A 26 9.59 -19.54 4.53
N LEU A 27 8.67 -20.27 5.16
CA LEU A 27 7.40 -19.75 5.62
C LEU A 27 7.56 -19.21 7.04
N HIS A 28 7.00 -18.03 7.29
CA HIS A 28 6.94 -17.42 8.62
C HIS A 28 5.49 -17.27 9.03
N GLY A 29 5.19 -17.42 10.31
CA GLY A 29 3.83 -17.22 10.82
C GLY A 29 3.63 -17.69 12.25
N LEU A 30 2.38 -17.70 12.68
CA LEU A 30 2.01 -18.05 14.04
C LEU A 30 1.76 -19.55 14.18
N ASN A 31 2.19 -20.10 15.31
CA ASN A 31 1.77 -21.43 15.75
C ASN A 31 0.44 -21.40 16.50
N SER A 32 -0.04 -22.58 16.93
CA SER A 32 -1.28 -22.74 17.70
C SER A 32 -1.30 -22.00 19.04
N LYS A 33 -0.14 -21.56 19.54
CA LYS A 33 0.02 -20.75 20.76
C LYS A 33 0.17 -19.25 20.49
N GLY A 34 0.04 -18.81 19.23
CA GLY A 34 0.23 -17.41 18.83
C GLY A 34 1.68 -16.95 18.84
N LYS A 35 2.67 -17.86 18.89
CA LYS A 35 4.10 -17.51 18.81
C LYS A 35 4.55 -17.49 17.35
N MET A 36 5.31 -16.47 16.97
CA MET A 36 5.97 -16.41 15.67
C MET A 36 7.01 -17.53 15.54
N ILE A 37 6.90 -18.32 14.47
CA ILE A 37 7.83 -19.39 14.11
C ILE A 37 8.21 -19.27 12.62
N SER A 38 9.28 -19.95 12.25
CA SER A 38 9.71 -20.09 10.85
C SER A 38 9.86 -21.56 10.53
N SER A 39 9.42 -21.97 9.34
CA SER A 39 9.65 -23.32 8.85
C SER A 39 11.14 -23.54 8.58
N PRO A 40 11.58 -24.80 8.42
CA PRO A 40 12.79 -25.10 7.66
C PRO A 40 12.71 -24.48 6.25
N SER A 41 13.87 -24.29 5.62
CA SER A 41 13.93 -23.86 4.23
C SER A 41 13.58 -25.03 3.30
N PHE A 42 12.66 -24.80 2.38
CA PHE A 42 12.25 -25.76 1.35
C PHE A 42 12.87 -25.40 0.01
N GLU A 43 13.17 -26.41 -0.81
CA GLU A 43 13.79 -26.24 -2.12
C GLU A 43 12.79 -26.59 -3.24
N ILE A 44 12.75 -25.72 -4.25
CA ILE A 44 12.09 -25.95 -5.53
C ILE A 44 13.17 -26.00 -6.61
N LEU A 45 13.26 -27.16 -7.27
CA LEU A 45 14.18 -27.40 -8.38
C LEU A 45 13.47 -27.20 -9.73
N SER A 46 13.99 -26.29 -10.55
CA SER A 46 13.68 -26.16 -11.99
C SER A 46 12.16 -25.97 -12.29
N CYS A 47 11.69 -26.42 -13.46
CA CYS A 47 10.34 -26.30 -14.03
C CYS A 47 9.19 -26.91 -13.18
N ARG A 48 9.47 -27.40 -11.97
CA ARG A 48 8.46 -28.00 -11.08
C ARG A 48 7.86 -26.92 -10.19
N GLY A 49 6.55 -26.70 -10.29
CA GLY A 49 5.81 -25.75 -9.44
C GLY A 49 5.91 -24.28 -9.83
N LEU A 50 6.70 -23.97 -10.87
CA LEU A 50 6.68 -22.69 -11.58
C LEU A 50 5.68 -22.77 -12.73
N LYS A 51 4.70 -21.87 -12.78
CA LYS A 51 3.73 -21.76 -13.89
C LYS A 51 4.27 -20.78 -14.95
N ASP A 52 4.25 -21.18 -16.22
CA ASP A 52 4.63 -20.34 -17.37
C ASP A 52 3.81 -19.04 -17.45
N ASN A 53 4.49 -17.94 -17.81
CA ASN A 53 3.87 -16.63 -18.06
C ASN A 53 2.83 -16.62 -19.18
N ASN A 54 2.87 -17.60 -20.08
CA ASN A 54 2.04 -17.62 -21.29
C ASN A 54 0.60 -18.05 -21.04
N SER A 55 0.31 -18.60 -19.88
CA SER A 55 -1.08 -18.71 -19.42
C SER A 55 -1.47 -17.39 -18.77
N VAL A 56 -1.89 -16.45 -19.62
CA VAL A 56 -2.87 -15.42 -19.23
C VAL A 56 -3.84 -16.11 -18.27
N ALA A 57 -4.17 -15.45 -17.16
CA ALA A 57 -5.26 -15.86 -16.29
C ALA A 57 -6.58 -15.81 -17.10
N SER A 58 -6.74 -16.74 -18.05
CA SER A 58 -7.96 -16.96 -18.77
C SER A 58 -8.96 -17.44 -17.73
N PRO A 59 -10.17 -16.87 -17.69
CA PRO A 59 -11.23 -17.35 -16.80
C PRO A 59 -11.64 -18.81 -17.13
N HIS A 60 -11.13 -19.38 -18.23
CA HIS A 60 -11.45 -20.71 -18.73
C HIS A 60 -10.22 -21.62 -18.93
N SER A 61 -8.99 -21.18 -18.63
CA SER A 61 -7.87 -22.12 -18.55
C SER A 61 -7.87 -22.72 -17.16
N ASP A 62 -7.84 -24.05 -17.09
CA ASP A 62 -7.83 -24.77 -15.82
C ASP A 62 -6.73 -24.18 -14.91
N PRO A 63 -7.10 -23.49 -13.81
CA PRO A 63 -6.12 -22.88 -12.94
C PRO A 63 -5.25 -23.91 -12.23
N PHE A 64 -5.55 -25.21 -12.37
CA PHE A 64 -4.89 -26.36 -11.73
C PHE A 64 -3.86 -27.10 -12.60
N ALA A 65 -3.54 -26.63 -13.81
CA ALA A 65 -2.54 -27.28 -14.69
C ALA A 65 -1.07 -27.14 -14.22
N ALA A 66 -0.77 -26.33 -13.19
CA ALA A 66 0.57 -26.22 -12.61
C ALA A 66 0.67 -27.04 -11.31
N LYS A 67 1.69 -27.91 -11.22
CA LYS A 67 1.90 -28.88 -10.12
C LYS A 67 2.18 -28.16 -8.79
N GLU A 68 1.28 -28.28 -7.81
CA GLU A 68 1.53 -27.80 -6.44
C GLU A 68 2.63 -28.62 -5.76
N ILE A 69 3.44 -27.99 -4.91
CA ILE A 69 4.52 -28.64 -4.17
C ILE A 69 4.05 -28.87 -2.74
N PRO A 70 3.92 -30.13 -2.28
CA PRO A 70 3.59 -30.41 -0.89
C PRO A 70 4.80 -30.08 -0.01
N VAL A 71 4.56 -29.33 1.06
CA VAL A 71 5.53 -29.07 2.12
C VAL A 71 4.89 -29.36 3.48
N MET A 72 5.60 -30.10 4.30
CA MET A 72 5.19 -30.42 5.66
C MET A 72 5.84 -29.41 6.59
N VAL A 73 5.03 -28.67 7.34
CA VAL A 73 5.53 -27.71 8.32
C VAL A 73 4.99 -28.10 9.68
N GLU A 74 5.91 -28.31 10.63
CA GLU A 74 5.53 -28.52 12.02
C GLU A 74 5.01 -27.23 12.65
N ASP A 75 3.86 -27.33 13.30
CA ASP A 75 3.29 -26.32 14.19
C ASP A 75 2.99 -24.94 13.59
N LEU A 76 3.13 -24.73 12.28
CA LEU A 76 2.70 -23.49 11.60
C LEU A 76 1.22 -23.56 11.27
N VAL A 77 0.43 -22.61 11.79
CA VAL A 77 -1.03 -22.58 11.61
C VAL A 77 -1.49 -21.34 10.85
N SER A 78 -0.84 -20.19 11.06
CA SER A 78 -1.20 -18.93 10.39
C SER A 78 0.02 -18.29 9.73
N PRO A 79 0.32 -18.63 8.45
CA PRO A 79 1.33 -17.98 7.63
C PRO A 79 1.14 -16.45 7.56
N THR A 80 2.21 -15.69 7.77
CA THR A 80 2.23 -14.22 7.75
C THR A 80 3.17 -13.65 6.69
N SER A 81 4.21 -14.38 6.31
CA SER A 81 5.09 -14.00 5.21
C SER A 81 5.85 -15.20 4.64
N ILE A 82 6.41 -15.02 3.45
CA ILE A 82 7.30 -15.98 2.82
C ILE A 82 8.61 -15.30 2.43
N THR A 83 9.73 -15.87 2.84
CA THR A 83 11.06 -15.44 2.41
C THR A 83 11.53 -16.35 1.29
N ILE A 84 12.02 -15.77 0.19
CA ILE A 84 12.43 -16.48 -1.02
C ILE A 84 13.86 -16.06 -1.36
N SER A 85 14.72 -17.03 -1.67
CA SER A 85 16.04 -16.80 -2.25
C SER A 85 16.25 -17.70 -3.46
N CYS A 86 17.12 -17.30 -4.37
CA CYS A 86 17.51 -18.10 -5.52
C CYS A 86 19.03 -18.22 -5.57
N LEU A 87 19.53 -19.42 -5.83
CA LEU A 87 20.98 -19.67 -5.95
C LEU A 87 21.52 -19.48 -7.38
N HIS A 88 20.68 -19.01 -8.32
CA HIS A 88 21.06 -18.84 -9.73
C HIS A 88 21.86 -17.54 -9.97
N SER A 89 22.53 -17.42 -11.12
CA SER A 89 23.19 -16.17 -11.55
C SER A 89 22.19 -15.05 -11.86
N ASP A 90 20.99 -15.44 -12.28
CA ASP A 90 19.96 -14.53 -12.76
C ASP A 90 18.96 -14.22 -11.65
N ALA A 91 18.42 -13.00 -11.67
CA ALA A 91 17.46 -12.56 -10.68
C ALA A 91 16.12 -13.30 -10.84
N TYR A 92 15.69 -14.05 -9.81
CA TYR A 92 14.36 -14.64 -9.76
C TYR A 92 13.36 -13.65 -9.17
N ARG A 93 12.25 -13.39 -9.88
CA ARG A 93 11.23 -12.42 -9.47
C ARG A 93 9.89 -13.12 -9.29
N PRO A 94 9.54 -13.60 -8.09
CA PRO A 94 8.22 -14.15 -7.84
C PRO A 94 7.18 -13.05 -8.00
N CYS A 95 6.13 -13.35 -8.74
CA CYS A 95 4.97 -12.48 -8.89
C CYS A 95 3.98 -12.69 -7.73
N VAL A 96 3.56 -13.93 -7.52
CA VAL A 96 2.60 -14.33 -6.49
C VAL A 96 2.97 -15.70 -5.99
N VAL A 97 2.92 -15.90 -4.68
CA VAL A 97 2.90 -17.23 -4.07
C VAL A 97 1.51 -17.51 -3.51
N VAL A 98 1.00 -18.72 -3.72
CA VAL A 98 -0.23 -19.21 -3.12
C VAL A 98 0.13 -20.42 -2.26
N LEU A 99 -0.30 -20.39 -1.02
CA LEU A 99 -0.14 -21.48 -0.05
C LEU A 99 -1.53 -21.99 0.31
N ARG A 100 -1.74 -23.31 0.34
CA ARG A 100 -3.02 -23.91 0.72
C ARG A 100 -2.84 -24.96 1.80
N SER A 101 -3.80 -25.08 2.70
CA SER A 101 -3.91 -26.20 3.63
C SER A 101 -5.38 -26.56 3.80
N GLY A 102 -5.80 -27.72 3.29
CA GLY A 102 -7.21 -28.10 3.27
C GLY A 102 -8.07 -27.08 2.51
N LYS A 103 -8.95 -26.37 3.23
CA LYS A 103 -9.82 -25.33 2.67
C LYS A 103 -9.20 -23.92 2.75
N ASP A 104 -8.15 -23.76 3.54
CA ASP A 104 -7.53 -22.46 3.79
C ASP A 104 -6.52 -22.13 2.69
N SER A 105 -6.42 -20.85 2.35
CA SER A 105 -5.51 -20.35 1.33
C SER A 105 -4.93 -19.01 1.74
N TRP A 106 -3.62 -18.87 1.60
CA TRP A 106 -2.87 -17.64 1.82
C TRP A 106 -2.22 -17.21 0.51
N VAL A 107 -2.26 -15.91 0.22
CA VAL A 107 -1.71 -15.34 -1.01
C VAL A 107 -0.62 -14.36 -0.64
N PHE A 108 0.52 -14.40 -1.31
CA PHE A 108 1.67 -13.52 -1.08
C PHE A 108 1.97 -12.77 -2.39
N PRO A 109 1.33 -11.61 -2.62
CA PRO A 109 1.53 -10.83 -3.84
C PRO A 109 2.77 -9.93 -3.72
N ASN A 110 3.67 -10.01 -4.70
CA ASN A 110 4.87 -9.18 -4.77
C ASN A 110 4.57 -7.85 -5.51
N TYR A 111 3.89 -6.93 -4.84
CA TYR A 111 3.52 -5.64 -5.46
C TYR A 111 4.72 -4.77 -5.84
N SER A 112 5.86 -4.93 -5.17
CA SER A 112 7.08 -4.15 -5.41
C SER A 112 7.94 -4.68 -6.56
N ASN A 113 7.60 -5.83 -7.14
CA ASN A 113 8.44 -6.53 -8.12
C ASN A 113 9.85 -6.86 -7.58
N ALA A 114 9.99 -7.04 -6.27
CA ALA A 114 11.26 -7.41 -5.67
C ALA A 114 11.78 -8.71 -6.32
N ALA A 115 13.07 -8.75 -6.65
CA ALA A 115 13.73 -9.95 -7.17
C ALA A 115 14.78 -10.42 -6.17
N THR A 116 15.03 -11.72 -6.14
CA THR A 116 16.21 -12.25 -5.48
C THR A 116 17.42 -11.85 -6.32
N GLU A 117 18.38 -11.15 -5.74
CA GLU A 117 19.57 -10.68 -6.45
C GLU A 117 20.81 -11.34 -5.87
N LYS A 118 21.86 -11.49 -6.68
CA LYS A 118 23.16 -11.96 -6.23
C LYS A 118 24.12 -10.78 -6.20
N GLU A 119 24.44 -10.30 -5.02
CA GLU A 119 25.33 -9.16 -4.81
C GLU A 119 26.65 -9.67 -4.20
N HIS A 120 27.77 -9.46 -4.89
CA HIS A 120 29.11 -9.90 -4.45
C HIS A 120 29.20 -11.38 -4.04
N GLY A 121 28.45 -12.26 -4.71
CA GLY A 121 28.43 -13.70 -4.41
C GLY A 121 27.46 -14.11 -3.30
N VAL A 122 26.78 -13.16 -2.66
CA VAL A 122 25.77 -13.40 -1.64
C VAL A 122 24.38 -13.27 -2.25
N ASN A 123 23.52 -14.27 -2.05
CA ASN A 123 22.14 -14.20 -2.52
C ASN A 123 21.32 -13.40 -1.52
N LYS A 124 20.68 -12.32 -2.02
CA LYS A 124 19.80 -11.45 -1.26
C LYS A 124 18.37 -12.00 -1.33
N PRO A 125 17.84 -12.54 -0.22
CA PRO A 125 16.46 -13.00 -0.18
C PRO A 125 15.49 -11.81 -0.23
N ILE A 126 14.26 -12.09 -0.61
CA ILE A 126 13.13 -11.16 -0.49
C ILE A 126 12.08 -11.77 0.42
N THR A 127 11.43 -10.94 1.22
CA THR A 127 10.31 -11.36 2.07
C THR A 127 9.04 -10.70 1.58
N ILE A 128 8.04 -11.52 1.24
CA ILE A 128 6.74 -11.06 0.77
C ILE A 128 5.73 -11.32 1.87
N PRO A 129 5.03 -10.30 2.38
CA PRO A 129 3.98 -10.49 3.37
C PRO A 129 2.79 -11.22 2.75
N VAL A 130 2.06 -11.95 3.58
CA VAL A 130 0.75 -12.46 3.19
C VAL A 130 -0.18 -11.27 2.92
N LEU A 131 -1.06 -11.44 1.95
CA LEU A 131 -2.22 -10.60 1.75
C LEU A 131 -3.20 -10.88 2.89
N ASP A 132 -2.90 -10.34 4.06
CA ASP A 132 -3.84 -10.29 5.16
C ASP A 132 -4.80 -9.14 4.90
N PHE A 133 -6.02 -9.49 4.51
CA PHE A 133 -7.07 -8.53 4.27
C PHE A 133 -8.07 -8.59 5.41
N GLN A 134 -7.89 -7.70 6.37
CA GLN A 134 -8.97 -7.27 7.25
C GLN A 134 -9.58 -6.03 6.61
N GLN A 135 -10.83 -6.15 6.17
CA GLN A 135 -11.57 -4.99 5.71
C GLN A 135 -11.66 -3.99 6.86
N GLN A 136 -11.11 -2.82 6.63
CA GLN A 136 -11.25 -1.69 7.54
C GLN A 136 -12.15 -0.68 6.85
N ASP A 137 -13.34 -0.51 7.39
CA ASP A 137 -14.23 0.58 7.00
C ASP A 137 -13.62 1.92 7.43
N TRP A 138 -14.15 3.00 6.87
CA TRP A 138 -13.60 4.34 7.06
C TRP A 138 -13.56 4.75 8.53
N ASP A 139 -12.37 4.87 9.12
CA ASP A 139 -12.16 5.28 10.50
C ASP A 139 -11.00 6.28 10.61
N GLU A 140 -11.30 7.46 11.14
CA GLU A 140 -10.34 8.54 11.38
C GLU A 140 -10.14 8.84 12.87
N SER A 141 -10.65 7.99 13.77
CA SER A 141 -10.61 8.20 15.21
C SER A 141 -9.19 8.44 15.75
N HIS A 142 -8.19 7.87 15.09
CA HIS A 142 -6.77 8.01 15.44
C HIS A 142 -6.06 9.14 14.68
N LEU A 143 -6.74 9.88 13.80
CA LEU A 143 -6.18 11.00 13.07
C LEU A 143 -6.12 12.26 13.95
N ILE A 144 -4.96 12.50 14.54
CA ILE A 144 -4.73 13.63 15.44
C ILE A 144 -3.98 14.74 14.71
N CYS A 145 -4.54 15.96 14.76
CA CYS A 145 -3.84 17.13 14.25
C CYS A 145 -2.74 17.54 15.23
N PRO A 146 -1.48 17.69 14.78
CA PRO A 146 -0.41 18.10 15.67
C PRO A 146 -0.68 19.49 16.24
N THR A 147 -0.49 19.62 17.56
CA THR A 147 -0.56 20.90 18.26
C THR A 147 0.86 21.31 18.61
N PRO A 148 1.25 22.58 18.37
CA PRO A 148 2.51 23.08 18.90
C PRO A 148 2.54 22.89 20.43
N THR A 149 3.67 22.49 20.97
CA THR A 149 3.94 22.28 22.39
C THR A 149 4.95 23.29 22.94
N SER A 150 5.72 23.93 22.07
CA SER A 150 6.69 24.98 22.42
C SER A 150 6.80 26.05 21.34
N ILE A 151 7.28 27.23 21.74
CA ILE A 151 7.59 28.35 20.85
C ILE A 151 8.67 28.02 19.81
N ASN A 152 9.56 27.08 20.14
CA ASN A 152 10.68 26.66 19.30
C ASN A 152 10.41 25.36 18.54
N ASP A 153 9.15 24.91 18.47
CA ASP A 153 8.84 23.63 17.87
C ASP A 153 9.16 23.58 16.37
N ASN A 154 9.88 22.51 16.00
CA ASN A 154 10.07 22.11 14.63
C ASN A 154 8.89 21.23 14.19
N LEU A 155 7.86 21.87 13.68
CA LEU A 155 6.62 21.21 13.27
C LEU A 155 6.82 20.52 11.92
N LEU A 156 6.34 19.29 11.82
CA LEU A 156 6.39 18.44 10.62
C LEU A 156 5.03 17.82 10.38
N ASP A 157 4.79 17.36 9.16
CA ASP A 157 3.60 16.58 8.80
C ASP A 157 3.32 15.47 9.81
N SER A 158 2.03 15.25 10.12
CA SER A 158 1.65 14.16 11.01
C SER A 158 1.98 12.81 10.36
N GLN A 159 2.18 11.78 11.18
CA GLN A 159 2.30 10.42 10.65
C GLN A 159 0.99 10.00 9.96
N PRO A 160 1.07 9.35 8.78
CA PRO A 160 -0.11 8.78 8.14
C PRO A 160 -0.75 7.69 8.99
N VAL A 161 -2.06 7.80 9.15
CA VAL A 161 -2.90 6.80 9.83
C VAL A 161 -3.70 6.06 8.77
N LEU A 162 -3.67 4.72 8.77
CA LEU A 162 -4.52 3.92 7.90
C LEU A 162 -5.98 4.11 8.31
N ILE A 163 -6.78 4.70 7.43
CA ILE A 163 -8.19 5.00 7.71
C ILE A 163 -9.15 4.09 6.95
N CYS A 164 -8.71 3.47 5.86
CA CYS A 164 -9.51 2.50 5.11
C CYS A 164 -8.58 1.50 4.41
N HIS A 165 -8.98 0.24 4.43
CA HIS A 165 -8.30 -0.81 3.68
C HIS A 165 -9.34 -1.73 3.06
N LYS A 166 -9.35 -1.79 1.72
CA LYS A 166 -10.36 -2.51 0.94
C LYS A 166 -9.75 -3.41 -0.12
N ARG A 167 -10.31 -4.61 -0.25
CA ARG A 167 -10.04 -5.50 -1.38
C ARG A 167 -10.86 -5.02 -2.57
N LEU A 168 -10.18 -4.78 -3.67
CA LEU A 168 -10.82 -4.41 -4.92
C LEU A 168 -11.16 -5.68 -5.71
N PRO A 169 -12.23 -5.67 -6.52
CA PRO A 169 -12.52 -6.77 -7.43
C PRO A 169 -11.36 -7.03 -8.40
N ASP A 170 -11.12 -8.30 -8.71
CA ASP A 170 -10.21 -8.70 -9.77
C ASP A 170 -10.72 -8.20 -11.14
N LEU A 171 -9.82 -7.82 -12.04
CA LEU A 171 -10.14 -7.21 -13.32
C LEU A 171 -9.31 -7.77 -14.47
N ASN A 172 -9.92 -8.46 -15.44
CA ASN A 172 -9.21 -8.95 -16.64
C ASN A 172 -7.84 -9.56 -16.28
N ASN A 173 -6.76 -8.82 -16.56
CA ASN A 173 -5.35 -9.19 -16.34
C ASN A 173 -4.75 -8.73 -14.98
N SER A 174 -5.54 -8.06 -14.14
CA SER A 174 -5.17 -7.53 -12.83
C SER A 174 -5.84 -8.31 -11.70
N LYS A 175 -5.04 -8.90 -10.81
CA LYS A 175 -5.47 -9.78 -9.72
C LYS A 175 -4.96 -9.29 -8.37
N TYR A 176 -5.60 -9.74 -7.29
CA TYR A 176 -5.19 -9.44 -5.92
C TYR A 176 -5.08 -7.93 -5.67
N ARG A 177 -6.11 -7.21 -6.11
CA ARG A 177 -6.12 -5.75 -6.06
C ARG A 177 -6.54 -5.26 -4.68
N THR A 178 -5.85 -4.25 -4.18
CA THR A 178 -6.14 -3.62 -2.89
C THR A 178 -6.09 -2.11 -3.00
N LEU A 179 -6.78 -1.47 -2.08
CA LEU A 179 -6.80 -0.04 -1.87
C LEU A 179 -6.53 0.21 -0.40
N LYS A 180 -5.49 0.99 -0.10
CA LYS A 180 -5.23 1.54 1.22
C LYS A 180 -5.42 3.04 1.15
N VAL A 181 -6.17 3.58 2.10
CA VAL A 181 -6.33 5.02 2.28
C VAL A 181 -5.74 5.36 3.63
N SER A 182 -4.75 6.23 3.63
CA SER A 182 -4.22 6.83 4.86
C SER A 182 -4.59 8.29 4.92
N ALA A 183 -4.77 8.84 6.12
CA ALA A 183 -4.96 10.27 6.33
C ALA A 183 -3.81 10.84 7.16
N PHE A 184 -3.43 12.08 6.86
CA PHE A 184 -2.47 12.84 7.66
C PHE A 184 -2.74 14.33 7.56
N TYR A 185 -2.10 15.11 8.43
CA TYR A 185 -2.08 16.57 8.37
C TYR A 185 -0.73 17.03 7.81
N LYS A 186 -0.80 17.74 6.69
CA LYS A 186 0.34 18.42 6.06
C LYS A 186 0.48 19.83 6.64
N LEU A 187 1.69 20.21 7.04
CA LEU A 187 1.96 21.57 7.51
C LEU A 187 1.92 22.54 6.33
N ILE A 188 1.06 23.54 6.40
CA ILE A 188 0.99 24.62 5.41
C ILE A 188 1.93 25.75 5.81
N TYR A 189 1.84 26.18 7.07
CA TYR A 189 2.65 27.26 7.59
C TYR A 189 2.76 27.16 9.10
N SER A 190 3.85 27.68 9.65
CA SER A 190 3.97 27.94 11.07
C SER A 190 4.74 29.24 11.32
N GLY A 191 4.42 29.90 12.42
CA GLY A 191 5.07 31.13 12.81
C GLY A 191 4.84 31.43 14.29
N THR A 192 5.57 32.42 14.79
CA THR A 192 5.41 32.92 16.15
C THR A 192 4.82 34.33 16.08
N ALA A 193 3.64 34.52 16.63
CA ALA A 193 3.04 35.84 16.78
C ALA A 193 3.52 36.45 18.09
N ILE A 194 3.93 37.72 18.05
CA ILE A 194 4.34 38.48 19.23
C ILE A 194 3.57 39.80 19.26
N LYS A 195 3.41 40.39 20.44
CA LYS A 195 2.73 41.67 20.61
C LYS A 195 3.31 42.73 19.67
N GLY A 196 2.44 43.35 18.86
CA GLY A 196 2.81 44.37 17.87
C GLY A 196 3.41 43.83 16.57
N SER A 197 3.63 42.51 16.44
CA SER A 197 4.08 41.86 15.21
C SER A 197 3.25 40.59 14.94
N PRO A 198 2.00 40.77 14.45
CA PRO A 198 1.14 39.65 14.09
C PRO A 198 1.69 38.90 12.87
N ILE A 199 1.28 37.65 12.73
CA ILE A 199 1.41 36.91 11.48
C ILE A 199 0.33 37.44 10.54
N ASP A 200 0.76 37.95 9.39
CA ASP A 200 -0.09 38.20 8.23
C ASP A 200 0.64 37.65 6.99
N ARG A 201 0.16 36.52 6.48
CA ARG A 201 0.76 35.80 5.36
C ARG A 201 -0.29 35.36 4.37
N THR A 202 -0.02 35.59 3.10
CA THR A 202 -0.81 35.08 1.99
C THR A 202 -0.07 33.90 1.37
N ILE A 203 -0.71 32.73 1.33
CA ILE A 203 -0.12 31.49 0.82
C ILE A 203 -1.08 30.83 -0.15
N GLU A 204 -0.56 30.26 -1.23
CA GLU A 204 -1.32 29.41 -2.13
C GLU A 204 -1.42 27.99 -1.56
N VAL A 205 -2.66 27.53 -1.38
CA VAL A 205 -2.96 26.19 -0.87
C VAL A 205 -3.67 25.43 -1.97
N SER A 206 -3.05 24.33 -2.41
CA SER A 206 -3.64 23.41 -3.37
C SER A 206 -4.64 22.48 -2.69
N ALA A 207 -5.78 22.26 -3.33
CA ALA A 207 -6.74 21.22 -3.00
C ALA A 207 -6.93 20.30 -4.20
N GLY A 208 -7.14 19.02 -3.91
CA GLY A 208 -7.31 17.97 -4.90
C GLY A 208 -6.03 17.57 -5.64
N VAL A 209 -6.18 16.66 -6.59
CA VAL A 209 -5.07 15.92 -7.19
C VAL A 209 -4.55 16.61 -8.45
N GLU A 210 -3.27 16.97 -8.45
CA GLU A 210 -2.58 17.74 -9.51
C GLU A 210 -2.25 16.91 -10.76
N ASN A 211 -1.96 15.61 -10.59
CA ASN A 211 -1.47 14.76 -11.66
C ASN A 211 -2.56 13.90 -12.29
N GLU A 212 -2.47 13.73 -13.62
CA GLU A 212 -3.21 12.70 -14.36
C GLU A 212 -2.74 11.32 -13.89
N ILE A 213 -3.41 10.79 -12.87
CA ILE A 213 -3.13 9.44 -12.41
C ILE A 213 -4.02 8.52 -13.23
N SER A 214 -3.36 7.63 -13.96
CA SER A 214 -4.03 6.55 -14.67
C SER A 214 -4.56 5.54 -13.65
N VAL A 215 -5.70 5.83 -13.05
CA VAL A 215 -6.42 4.90 -12.19
C VAL A 215 -7.35 4.09 -13.11
N THR A 216 -7.25 2.76 -13.04
CA THR A 216 -8.23 1.91 -13.72
C THR A 216 -9.59 2.10 -13.04
N GLU A 217 -10.60 2.39 -13.86
CA GLU A 217 -12.00 2.78 -13.58
C GLU A 217 -12.73 2.15 -12.37
N GLN A 218 -12.24 1.05 -11.81
CA GLN A 218 -12.91 0.32 -10.72
C GLN A 218 -12.41 0.63 -9.32
N VAL A 219 -11.33 1.39 -9.18
CA VAL A 219 -10.88 1.88 -7.86
C VAL A 219 -11.85 2.97 -7.37
N SER A 220 -12.32 3.83 -8.28
CA SER A 220 -13.26 4.93 -8.02
C SER A 220 -14.62 4.45 -7.51
N ALA A 221 -15.15 3.34 -8.03
CA ALA A 221 -16.45 2.77 -7.60
C ALA A 221 -16.43 2.15 -6.18
N SER A 222 -15.25 1.82 -5.65
CA SER A 222 -15.13 1.12 -4.37
C SER A 222 -15.01 2.06 -3.17
N LEU A 223 -14.86 3.36 -3.41
CA LEU A 223 -14.35 4.32 -2.42
C LEU A 223 -15.41 4.95 -1.52
N GLY A 224 -16.70 4.97 -1.85
CA GLY A 224 -17.77 5.33 -0.89
C GLY A 224 -17.60 6.67 -0.15
N VAL A 225 -16.85 7.63 -0.72
CA VAL A 225 -16.62 8.95 -0.10
C VAL A 225 -17.63 9.94 -0.69
N GLU A 226 -18.82 9.98 -0.08
CA GLU A 226 -20.04 10.64 -0.57
C GLU A 226 -20.10 12.18 -0.48
N ALA A 227 -19.01 12.92 -0.27
CA ALA A 227 -19.10 14.39 -0.20
C ALA A 227 -18.24 15.16 -1.23
N SER A 228 -17.05 14.68 -1.59
CA SER A 228 -16.13 15.44 -2.46
C SER A 228 -15.99 14.86 -3.89
N PHE A 229 -16.66 13.75 -4.20
CA PHE A 229 -16.53 13.02 -5.47
C PHE A 229 -17.81 13.04 -6.35
N LEU A 230 -18.81 13.85 -6.02
CA LEU A 230 -20.13 13.85 -6.68
C LEU A 230 -20.13 14.21 -8.18
N SER A 231 -19.08 14.85 -8.71
CA SER A 231 -18.97 15.10 -10.16
C SER A 231 -18.37 13.93 -10.96
N ILE A 232 -17.75 12.94 -10.31
CA ILE A 232 -17.12 11.78 -10.94
C ILE A 232 -18.07 10.55 -10.90
N GLY A 233 -19.06 10.54 -10.02
CA GLY A 233 -19.99 9.42 -9.84
C GLY A 233 -21.05 9.22 -10.94
N ALA A 234 -21.28 10.21 -11.82
CA ALA A 234 -22.39 10.16 -12.78
C ALA A 234 -22.11 9.32 -14.04
N GLU A 235 -20.86 8.96 -14.34
CA GLU A 235 -20.50 8.22 -15.57
C GLU A 235 -19.85 6.85 -15.32
N ILE A 236 -19.78 6.37 -14.07
CA ILE A 236 -19.22 5.05 -13.75
C ILE A 236 -20.32 3.98 -13.87
N SER A 237 -20.89 3.84 -15.05
CA SER A 237 -21.75 2.71 -15.38
C SER A 237 -21.39 2.15 -16.76
N LYS A 238 -21.04 0.87 -16.72
CA LYS A 238 -20.91 -0.09 -17.83
C LYS A 238 -19.73 0.09 -18.79
N GLU A 239 -18.83 -0.88 -18.60
CA GLU A 239 -18.10 -1.62 -19.63
C GLU A 239 -17.11 -0.88 -20.54
N THR A 240 -16.05 -1.64 -20.84
CA THR A 240 -15.02 -1.41 -21.85
C THR A 240 -14.02 -0.29 -21.57
N THR A 241 -12.83 -0.68 -21.10
CA THR A 241 -11.53 -0.10 -21.51
C THR A 241 -11.23 1.37 -21.19
N HIS A 242 -11.33 1.85 -19.94
CA HIS A 242 -10.97 3.25 -19.67
C HIS A 242 -10.02 3.47 -18.47
N THR A 243 -8.92 4.17 -18.76
CA THR A 243 -8.17 4.97 -17.80
C THR A 243 -9.05 6.14 -17.40
N GLN A 244 -9.44 6.28 -16.13
CA GLN A 244 -10.16 7.47 -15.68
C GLN A 244 -9.17 8.55 -15.28
N LYS A 245 -9.30 9.72 -15.88
CA LYS A 245 -8.52 10.91 -15.56
C LYS A 245 -9.16 11.60 -14.36
N ILE A 246 -8.53 11.49 -13.19
CA ILE A 246 -8.94 12.21 -11.99
C ILE A 246 -8.03 13.43 -11.87
N ALA A 247 -8.49 14.58 -12.36
CA ALA A 247 -7.83 15.86 -12.19
C ALA A 247 -8.87 16.85 -11.66
N SER A 248 -8.86 17.07 -10.35
CA SER A 248 -9.67 18.09 -9.68
C SER A 248 -8.74 18.96 -8.86
N HIS A 249 -7.76 19.59 -9.51
CA HIS A 249 -6.81 20.46 -8.86
C HIS A 249 -7.35 21.89 -8.85
N THR A 250 -7.42 22.48 -7.66
CA THR A 250 -7.72 23.89 -7.49
C THR A 250 -6.72 24.48 -6.52
N THR A 251 -6.15 25.63 -6.88
CA THR A 251 -5.31 26.40 -5.95
C THR A 251 -6.12 27.58 -5.44
N VAL A 252 -6.16 27.72 -4.12
CA VAL A 252 -6.84 28.82 -3.45
C VAL A 252 -5.81 29.63 -2.69
N THR A 253 -5.83 30.94 -2.91
CA THR A 253 -5.03 31.87 -2.11
C THR A 253 -5.68 32.05 -0.74
N GLN A 254 -4.99 31.62 0.32
CA GLN A 254 -5.45 31.72 1.70
C GLN A 254 -4.67 32.79 2.45
N LYS A 255 -5.41 33.60 3.21
CA LYS A 255 -4.82 34.58 4.13
C LYS A 255 -4.75 33.97 5.53
N LEU A 256 -3.53 33.76 6.01
CA LEU A 256 -3.24 33.24 7.34
C LEU A 256 -2.86 34.38 8.27
N THR A 257 -3.69 34.58 9.29
CA THR A 257 -3.50 35.63 10.29
C THR A 257 -3.45 35.06 11.69
N GLY A 258 -2.57 35.59 12.53
CA GLY A 258 -2.54 35.26 13.95
C GLY A 258 -1.86 36.35 14.77
N SER A 259 -2.46 36.73 15.89
CA SER A 259 -1.98 37.81 16.75
C SER A 259 -2.09 37.42 18.22
N THR A 260 -1.32 38.08 19.07
CA THR A 260 -1.41 37.99 20.53
C THR A 260 -1.23 39.40 21.09
N ASP A 261 -2.01 39.74 22.12
CA ASP A 261 -1.85 40.97 22.89
C ASP A 261 -0.98 40.78 24.14
N ASP A 262 -0.67 39.52 24.43
CA ASP A 262 0.03 39.03 25.63
C ASP A 262 1.41 38.43 25.24
N SER A 263 1.72 37.26 25.78
CA SER A 263 2.98 36.57 25.53
C SER A 263 3.05 35.98 24.12
N PRO A 264 4.27 35.77 23.58
CA PRO A 264 4.47 35.13 22.28
C PRO A 264 3.75 33.78 22.15
N ILE A 265 3.02 33.58 21.05
CA ILE A 265 2.32 32.32 20.75
C ILE A 265 2.86 31.68 19.49
N ARG A 266 2.99 30.35 19.50
CA ARG A 266 3.32 29.55 18.31
C ARG A 266 2.02 29.15 17.63
N ILE A 267 1.89 29.46 16.35
CA ILE A 267 0.70 29.15 15.54
C ILE A 267 1.10 28.29 14.35
N ALA A 268 0.29 27.27 14.07
CA ALA A 268 0.47 26.39 12.93
C ALA A 268 -0.85 26.13 12.19
N TRP A 269 -0.76 26.06 10.87
CA TRP A 269 -1.87 25.79 9.97
C TRP A 269 -1.63 24.47 9.25
N TRP A 270 -2.60 23.57 9.36
CA TRP A 270 -2.53 22.20 8.85
C TRP A 270 -3.63 21.94 7.85
N GLN A 271 -3.29 21.27 6.76
CA GLN A 271 -4.25 20.77 5.78
C GLN A 271 -4.35 19.25 5.91
N LYS A 272 -5.58 18.73 5.97
CA LYS A 272 -5.79 17.29 5.93
C LYS A 272 -5.56 16.77 4.51
N VAL A 273 -4.86 15.65 4.40
CA VAL A 273 -4.53 14.98 3.13
C VAL A 273 -4.91 13.52 3.23
N TYR A 274 -5.60 12.99 2.21
CA TYR A 274 -5.74 11.55 2.03
C TYR A 274 -4.67 11.04 1.07
N ARG A 275 -3.95 10.00 1.47
CA ARG A 275 -3.03 9.25 0.62
C ARG A 275 -3.70 7.96 0.20
N TYR A 276 -3.91 7.80 -1.10
CA TYR A 276 -4.42 6.59 -1.70
C TYR A 276 -3.26 5.77 -2.23
N GLU A 277 -3.18 4.51 -1.82
CA GLU A 277 -2.27 3.51 -2.37
C GLU A 277 -3.10 2.38 -2.98
N VAL A 278 -3.00 2.22 -4.30
CA VAL A 278 -3.66 1.17 -5.08
C VAL A 278 -2.61 0.16 -5.49
N GLN A 279 -2.79 -1.09 -5.09
CA GLN A 279 -1.87 -2.17 -5.43
C GLN A 279 -2.59 -3.29 -6.20
N GLY A 280 -1.83 -4.02 -7.01
CA GLY A 280 -2.36 -5.15 -7.77
C GLY A 280 -1.28 -5.90 -8.52
N ILE A 281 -1.64 -7.06 -9.07
CA ILE A 281 -0.79 -7.88 -9.93
C ILE A 281 -1.35 -7.84 -11.35
N ASN A 282 -0.72 -7.10 -12.26
CA ASN A 282 -1.11 -6.95 -13.67
C ASN A 282 -0.18 -7.76 -14.59
N LYS A 283 -0.71 -8.73 -15.34
CA LYS A 283 0.07 -9.59 -16.26
C LYS A 283 1.33 -10.19 -15.60
N ASN A 284 1.18 -10.70 -14.39
CA ASN A 284 2.25 -11.23 -13.53
C ASN A 284 3.26 -10.19 -13.02
N TRP A 285 2.97 -8.90 -13.11
CA TRP A 285 3.80 -7.83 -12.57
C TRP A 285 3.07 -7.12 -11.43
N GLY A 286 3.76 -6.91 -10.32
CA GLY A 286 3.32 -6.00 -9.28
C GLY A 286 3.17 -4.58 -9.84
N SER A 287 2.08 -3.92 -9.46
CA SER A 287 1.84 -2.52 -9.73
C SER A 287 1.37 -1.86 -8.45
N SER A 288 1.97 -0.72 -8.12
CA SER A 288 1.52 0.16 -7.05
C SER A 288 1.42 1.58 -7.61
N ALA A 289 0.35 2.27 -7.28
CA ALA A 289 0.17 3.69 -7.55
C ALA A 289 -0.18 4.39 -6.24
N ILE A 290 0.53 5.47 -5.92
CA ILE A 290 0.32 6.26 -4.72
C ILE A 290 0.04 7.70 -5.14
N PHE A 291 -0.97 8.31 -4.54
CA PHE A 291 -1.27 9.72 -4.73
C PHE A 291 -1.89 10.37 -3.51
N ASP A 292 -1.63 11.67 -3.37
CA ASP A 292 -2.12 12.49 -2.28
C ASP A 292 -3.24 13.40 -2.79
N ASP A 293 -4.32 13.49 -2.01
CA ASP A 293 -5.51 14.29 -2.25
C ASP A 293 -5.68 15.28 -1.07
N PRO A 294 -5.08 16.47 -1.17
CA PRO A 294 -5.24 17.52 -0.17
C PRO A 294 -6.70 17.99 -0.14
N GLN A 295 -7.32 17.94 1.03
CA GLN A 295 -8.72 18.35 1.20
C GLN A 295 -8.89 19.87 1.11
N ASP A 296 -10.12 20.33 0.90
CA ASP A 296 -10.44 21.74 0.66
C ASP A 296 -9.73 22.69 1.66
N SER A 297 -9.12 23.73 1.10
CA SER A 297 -8.47 24.84 1.81
C SER A 297 -9.37 25.54 2.84
N ASN A 298 -10.70 25.43 2.71
CA ASN A 298 -11.65 25.94 3.72
C ASN A 298 -11.64 25.13 5.04
N ILE A 299 -10.96 23.98 5.07
CA ILE A 299 -10.88 23.05 6.21
C ILE A 299 -9.47 23.10 6.86
N ILE A 300 -8.69 24.16 6.62
CA ILE A 300 -7.39 24.34 7.28
C ILE A 300 -7.62 24.42 8.80
N LYS A 301 -6.97 23.52 9.53
CA LYS A 301 -6.99 23.53 11.00
C LYS A 301 -5.88 24.42 11.51
N THR A 302 -6.24 25.34 12.39
CA THR A 302 -5.29 26.18 13.11
C THR A 302 -5.16 25.69 14.55
N TRP A 303 -3.93 25.49 14.99
CA TRP A 303 -3.62 25.22 16.39
C TRP A 303 -2.61 26.24 16.89
N TYR A 304 -2.76 26.62 18.15
CA TYR A 304 -1.83 27.52 18.83
C TYR A 304 -1.52 27.01 20.22
N GLN A 305 -0.35 27.40 20.72
CA GLN A 305 0.08 27.17 22.09
C GLN A 305 0.45 28.49 22.73
N GLU A 306 -0.18 28.78 23.86
CA GLU A 306 0.23 29.84 24.78
C GLU A 306 1.40 29.32 25.63
N PRO A 307 2.35 30.19 26.04
CA PRO A 307 3.43 29.76 26.90
C PRO A 307 2.86 29.18 28.20
N VAL A 308 3.25 27.96 28.52
CA VAL A 308 3.01 27.40 29.85
C VAL A 308 3.92 28.15 30.81
N GLU A 309 3.34 28.77 31.84
CA GLU A 309 4.06 29.46 32.92
C GLU A 309 5.12 28.57 33.59
#